data_AF-B7Q6Q8-F1
#
_entry.id   AF-B7Q6Q8-F1
#
_cell.length_a   1.000
_cell.length_b   1.000
_cell.length_c   1.000
_cell.angle_alpha   90.00
_cell.angle_beta   90.00
_cell.angle_gamma   90.00
#
_symmetry.space_group_name_H-M   'P 1'
#
loop_
_entity.id
_entity.type
_entity.pdbx_description
1 polymer ?
#
loop_
_entity_poly.entity_id
_entity_poly.type
_entity_poly.pdbx_seq_one_letter_code
_entity_poly.pdbx_strand_id
1 'polypeptide(L)'
;LPSSSWSTFEKAGYYNWTISRSLRLVCLNSMLWYAGNKAPAPKGSVDDQLVWLREQLQEAHQLGQKVFISGHVAPGFYTHVLSPELGTSGLLRDEINEAYQDLIANFMDVVSGQFFGHQHANSFVVLLLDYTVYYLDYDKANMHPNETPKWEPLYTLTTQYGVPDVTTASMVDLSQRLNSSSELLDTYIWLTTAFNDSCDSFCRRVQLCSAMCSRAVPHSACITS
;
A
#
# COMPACT_ATOMS: atom_id res chain seq x y z
N LEU A 1 -8.63 -13.74 -17.15
CA LEU A 1 -9.69 -13.44 -16.16
C LEU A 1 -10.79 -14.47 -16.30
N PRO A 2 -11.45 -14.92 -15.21
CA PRO A 2 -12.65 -15.75 -15.33
C PRO A 2 -13.76 -14.97 -16.07
N SER A 3 -14.60 -15.70 -16.82
CA SER A 3 -15.61 -15.09 -17.70
C SER A 3 -16.57 -14.15 -16.96
N SER A 4 -16.88 -14.45 -15.69
CA SER A 4 -17.73 -13.62 -14.81
C SER A 4 -17.18 -12.22 -14.56
N SER A 5 -15.87 -12.02 -14.75
CA SER A 5 -15.16 -10.79 -14.40
C SER A 5 -14.84 -9.93 -15.61
N TRP A 6 -15.12 -10.43 -16.83
CA TRP A 6 -14.76 -9.74 -18.06
C TRP A 6 -15.59 -8.47 -18.28
N SER A 7 -16.89 -8.50 -17.97
CA SER A 7 -17.79 -7.37 -18.20
C SER A 7 -17.39 -6.11 -17.40
N THR A 8 -17.01 -6.26 -16.13
CA THR A 8 -16.54 -5.13 -15.30
C THR A 8 -15.15 -4.67 -15.72
N PHE A 9 -14.25 -5.61 -16.06
CA PHE A 9 -12.92 -5.30 -16.56
C PHE A 9 -12.98 -4.50 -17.87
N GLU A 10 -13.79 -4.92 -18.84
CA GLU A 10 -13.95 -4.23 -20.12
C GLU A 10 -14.56 -2.84 -19.95
N LYS A 11 -15.50 -2.68 -19.03
CA LYS A 11 -16.16 -1.39 -18.77
C LYS A 11 -15.22 -0.37 -18.12
N ALA A 12 -14.43 -0.77 -17.12
CA ALA A 12 -13.75 0.19 -16.24
C ALA A 12 -12.41 -0.30 -15.64
N GLY A 13 -11.91 -1.48 -16.05
CA GLY A 13 -10.59 -2.00 -15.66
C GLY A 13 -10.50 -2.59 -14.26
N TYR A 14 -11.58 -2.60 -13.48
CA TYR A 14 -11.65 -3.26 -12.17
C TYR A 14 -12.50 -4.54 -12.23
N TYR A 15 -12.21 -5.49 -11.36
CA TYR A 15 -12.89 -6.78 -11.33
C TYR A 15 -12.71 -7.51 -10.00
N ASN A 16 -13.57 -8.49 -9.72
CA ASN A 16 -13.37 -9.44 -8.63
C ASN A 16 -13.03 -10.83 -9.18
N TRP A 17 -12.45 -11.68 -8.35
CA TRP A 17 -12.29 -13.10 -8.62
C TRP A 17 -12.44 -13.89 -7.32
N THR A 18 -13.43 -14.79 -7.26
CA THR A 18 -13.54 -15.76 -6.17
C THR A 18 -12.48 -16.85 -6.36
N ILE A 19 -11.43 -16.80 -5.56
CA ILE A 19 -10.30 -17.75 -5.61
C ILE A 19 -10.71 -19.09 -4.99
N SER A 20 -11.45 -19.05 -3.88
CA SER A 20 -11.98 -20.22 -3.19
C SER A 20 -13.30 -19.88 -2.51
N ARG A 21 -13.92 -20.87 -1.85
CA ARG A 21 -15.16 -20.63 -1.09
C ARG A 21 -15.00 -19.57 0.00
N SER A 22 -13.80 -19.40 0.55
CA SER A 22 -13.51 -18.50 1.68
C SER A 22 -12.64 -17.29 1.31
N LEU A 23 -12.21 -17.14 0.06
CA LEU A 23 -11.30 -16.08 -0.35
C LEU A 23 -11.70 -15.47 -1.70
N ARG A 24 -11.79 -14.14 -1.72
CA ARG A 24 -12.04 -13.32 -2.91
C ARG A 24 -10.91 -12.32 -3.11
N LEU A 25 -10.48 -12.16 -4.36
CA LEU A 25 -9.62 -11.07 -4.80
C LEU A 25 -10.48 -9.96 -5.42
N VAL A 26 -10.22 -8.72 -5.05
CA VAL A 26 -10.83 -7.54 -5.66
C VAL A 26 -9.71 -6.67 -6.23
N CYS A 27 -9.66 -6.56 -7.55
CA CYS A 27 -8.67 -5.78 -8.27
C CYS A 27 -9.29 -4.45 -8.71
N LEU A 28 -8.74 -3.37 -8.18
CA LEU A 28 -9.16 -1.99 -8.41
C LEU A 28 -8.38 -1.38 -9.58
N ASN A 29 -9.08 -0.59 -10.39
CA ASN A 29 -8.48 0.40 -11.26
C ASN A 29 -8.27 1.71 -10.48
N SER A 30 -7.29 1.68 -9.58
CA SER A 30 -6.93 2.82 -8.73
C SER A 30 -6.31 3.99 -9.52
N MET A 31 -5.96 3.80 -10.80
CA MET A 31 -5.49 4.90 -11.66
C MET A 31 -6.59 5.95 -11.89
N LEU A 32 -7.86 5.56 -11.83
CA LEU A 32 -9.00 6.49 -11.90
C LEU A 32 -9.01 7.47 -10.71
N TRP A 33 -8.47 7.03 -9.57
CA TRP A 33 -8.44 7.79 -8.33
C TRP A 33 -7.12 8.53 -8.10
N TYR A 34 -6.10 8.26 -8.91
CA TYR A 34 -4.78 8.88 -8.80
C TYR A 34 -4.87 10.41 -8.88
N ALA A 35 -4.22 11.10 -7.94
CA ALA A 35 -4.20 12.57 -7.89
C ALA A 35 -3.60 13.20 -9.16
N GLY A 36 -2.64 12.52 -9.78
CA GLY A 36 -2.01 12.94 -11.04
C GLY A 36 -2.83 12.64 -12.30
N ASN A 37 -4.00 11.99 -12.18
CA ASN A 37 -4.86 11.72 -13.34
C ASN A 37 -5.55 13.01 -13.83
N LYS A 38 -5.47 13.29 -15.13
CA LYS A 38 -6.08 14.49 -15.75
C LYS A 38 -7.53 14.31 -16.20
N ALA A 39 -8.08 13.10 -16.09
CA ALA A 39 -9.48 12.83 -16.34
C ALA A 39 -10.38 13.56 -15.32
N PRO A 40 -11.68 13.77 -15.61
CA PRO A 40 -12.64 14.34 -14.67
C PRO A 40 -12.59 13.63 -13.32
N ALA A 41 -12.66 14.42 -12.24
CA ALA A 41 -12.55 13.88 -10.90
C ALA A 41 -13.71 12.89 -10.63
N PRO A 42 -13.41 11.71 -10.06
CA PRO A 42 -14.42 10.80 -9.55
C PRO A 42 -15.24 11.49 -8.44
N LYS A 43 -16.52 11.13 -8.31
CA LYS A 43 -17.47 11.80 -7.42
C LYS A 43 -17.35 11.31 -5.96
N GLY A 44 -16.17 11.42 -5.34
CA GLY A 44 -15.97 11.08 -3.92
C GLY A 44 -16.65 9.77 -3.48
N SER A 45 -17.52 9.84 -2.47
CA SER A 45 -18.23 8.67 -1.92
C SER A 45 -19.29 8.04 -2.82
N VAL A 46 -19.71 8.74 -3.89
CA VAL A 46 -20.66 8.26 -4.91
C VAL A 46 -19.95 7.86 -6.22
N ASP A 47 -18.64 7.67 -6.17
CA ASP A 47 -17.86 7.06 -7.26
C ASP A 47 -18.33 5.62 -7.54
N ASP A 48 -18.54 5.30 -8.83
CA ASP A 48 -19.07 4.01 -9.26
C ASP A 48 -18.21 2.83 -8.78
N GLN A 49 -16.88 2.96 -8.82
CA GLN A 49 -15.98 1.89 -8.38
C GLN A 49 -15.98 1.75 -6.85
N LEU A 50 -16.11 2.84 -6.11
CA LEU A 50 -16.18 2.82 -4.64
C LEU A 50 -17.51 2.23 -4.14
N VAL A 51 -18.62 2.52 -4.85
CA VAL A 51 -19.92 1.85 -4.64
C VAL A 51 -19.81 0.36 -4.94
N TRP A 52 -19.25 0.01 -6.10
CA TRP A 52 -19.06 -1.39 -6.47
C TRP A 52 -18.17 -2.15 -5.48
N LEU A 53 -17.06 -1.56 -5.00
CA LEU A 53 -16.19 -2.16 -3.99
C LEU A 53 -16.97 -2.43 -2.69
N ARG A 54 -17.82 -1.51 -2.25
CA ARG A 54 -18.68 -1.71 -1.07
C ARG A 54 -19.59 -2.92 -1.25
N GLU A 55 -20.20 -3.08 -2.43
CA GLU A 55 -21.03 -4.25 -2.73
C GLU A 55 -20.22 -5.55 -2.65
N GLN A 56 -18.99 -5.56 -3.17
CA GLN A 56 -18.11 -6.73 -3.10
C GLN A 56 -17.75 -7.11 -1.65
N LEU A 57 -17.48 -6.11 -0.80
CA LEU A 57 -17.16 -6.34 0.61
C LEU A 57 -18.39 -6.79 1.41
N GLN A 58 -19.56 -6.21 1.15
CA GLN A 58 -20.82 -6.62 1.77
C GLN A 58 -21.20 -8.05 1.43
N GLU A 59 -21.09 -8.43 0.15
CA GLU A 59 -21.36 -9.80 -0.29
C GLU A 59 -20.37 -10.79 0.34
N ALA A 60 -19.08 -10.44 0.36
CA ALA A 60 -18.05 -11.26 1.02
C ALA A 60 -18.35 -11.44 2.51
N HIS A 61 -18.76 -10.38 3.21
CA HIS A 61 -19.16 -10.44 4.62
C HIS A 61 -20.32 -11.42 4.82
N GLN A 62 -21.38 -11.32 4.02
CA GLN A 62 -22.55 -12.20 4.10
C GLN A 62 -22.21 -13.68 3.83
N LEU A 63 -21.25 -13.92 2.94
CA LEU A 63 -20.79 -15.25 2.57
C LEU A 63 -19.67 -15.79 3.47
N GLY A 64 -19.26 -15.04 4.50
CA GLY A 64 -18.15 -15.43 5.39
C GLY A 64 -16.80 -15.53 4.68
N GLN A 65 -16.61 -14.78 3.59
CA GLN A 65 -15.37 -14.74 2.82
C GLN A 65 -14.41 -13.68 3.37
N LYS A 66 -13.12 -13.95 3.22
CA LYS A 66 -12.07 -12.94 3.33
C LYS A 66 -11.78 -12.31 1.98
N VAL A 67 -11.33 -11.06 1.99
CA VAL A 67 -11.03 -10.30 0.78
C VAL A 67 -9.57 -9.84 0.76
N PHE A 68 -8.88 -10.11 -0.34
CA PHE A 68 -7.67 -9.41 -0.71
C PHE A 68 -8.02 -8.31 -1.72
N ILE A 69 -7.56 -7.10 -1.45
CA ILE A 69 -7.68 -5.97 -2.37
C ILE A 69 -6.34 -5.77 -3.05
N SER A 70 -6.35 -5.55 -4.36
CA SER A 70 -5.17 -5.16 -5.10
C SER A 70 -5.46 -3.97 -6.01
N GLY A 71 -4.48 -3.12 -6.23
CA GLY A 71 -4.53 -2.01 -7.18
C GLY A 71 -3.13 -1.56 -7.53
N HIS A 72 -3.01 -0.53 -8.38
CA HIS A 72 -1.70 0.01 -8.72
C HIS A 72 -1.24 1.09 -7.73
N VAL A 73 -2.08 2.10 -7.53
CA VAL A 73 -1.84 3.28 -6.69
C VAL A 73 -2.50 3.06 -5.34
N ALA A 74 -1.71 3.08 -4.28
CA ALA A 74 -2.19 2.94 -2.90
C ALA A 74 -2.94 4.19 -2.41
N PRO A 75 -3.83 4.07 -1.42
CA PRO A 75 -4.28 5.22 -0.63
C PRO A 75 -3.12 5.78 0.22
N GLY A 76 -3.30 6.99 0.75
CA GLY A 76 -2.30 7.67 1.57
C GLY A 76 -1.36 8.57 0.77
N PHE A 77 -0.11 8.66 1.21
CA PHE A 77 0.83 9.71 0.80
C PHE A 77 2.13 9.14 0.24
N TYR A 78 2.83 9.96 -0.54
CA TYR A 78 4.16 9.60 -1.00
C TYR A 78 5.14 9.42 0.16
N THR A 79 5.92 8.33 0.13
CA THR A 79 6.98 8.05 1.11
C THR A 79 8.28 8.79 0.80
N HIS A 80 8.38 9.42 -0.37
CA HIS A 80 9.50 10.27 -0.77
C HIS A 80 9.07 11.71 -0.97
N VAL A 81 10.02 12.62 -0.77
CA VAL A 81 9.83 14.05 -1.02
C VAL A 81 9.83 14.29 -2.52
N LEU A 82 8.69 14.71 -3.07
CA LEU A 82 8.57 15.05 -4.49
C LEU A 82 9.23 16.40 -4.81
N SER A 83 9.17 17.35 -3.87
CA SER A 83 10.01 18.55 -3.86
C SER A 83 10.11 19.17 -2.46
N PRO A 84 11.19 19.91 -2.15
CA PRO A 84 11.35 20.59 -0.85
C PRO A 84 10.25 21.62 -0.55
N GLU A 85 9.57 22.13 -1.58
CA GLU A 85 8.57 23.21 -1.49
C GLU A 85 7.13 22.71 -1.33
N LEU A 86 6.83 21.50 -1.81
CA LEU A 86 5.48 20.92 -1.79
C LEU A 86 5.27 19.89 -0.68
N GLY A 87 6.35 19.43 -0.03
CA GLY A 87 6.28 18.35 0.95
C GLY A 87 5.78 17.04 0.32
N THR A 88 4.97 16.28 1.06
CA THR A 88 4.35 15.03 0.59
C THR A 88 3.02 15.29 -0.09
N SER A 89 2.83 14.75 -1.29
CA SER A 89 1.52 14.77 -1.95
C SER A 89 0.71 13.52 -1.61
N GLY A 90 -0.61 13.64 -1.63
CA GLY A 90 -1.52 12.48 -1.61
C GLY A 90 -1.38 11.67 -2.90
N LEU A 91 -1.42 10.34 -2.78
CA LEU A 91 -1.42 9.44 -3.92
C LEU A 91 -2.79 9.45 -4.62
N LEU A 92 -3.86 9.27 -3.86
CA LEU A 92 -5.22 9.39 -4.36
C LEU A 92 -5.72 10.82 -4.16
N ARG A 93 -6.73 11.21 -4.93
CA ARG A 93 -7.48 12.45 -4.67
C ARG A 93 -8.09 12.41 -3.27
N ASP A 94 -7.99 13.50 -2.53
CA ASP A 94 -8.33 13.57 -1.10
C ASP A 94 -9.72 13.00 -0.75
N GLU A 95 -10.77 13.39 -1.47
CA GLU A 95 -12.14 12.89 -1.21
C GLU A 95 -12.26 11.37 -1.40
N ILE A 96 -11.54 10.81 -2.37
CA ILE A 96 -11.52 9.36 -2.60
C ILE A 96 -10.67 8.67 -1.55
N ASN A 97 -9.53 9.26 -1.18
CA ASN A 97 -8.67 8.70 -0.14
C ASN A 97 -9.46 8.54 1.17
N GLU A 98 -10.14 9.60 1.63
CA GLU A 98 -10.95 9.54 2.86
C GLU A 98 -12.11 8.55 2.72
N ALA A 99 -12.85 8.57 1.60
CA ALA A 99 -13.94 7.62 1.37
C ALA A 99 -13.46 6.16 1.33
N TYR A 100 -12.28 5.90 0.78
CA TYR A 100 -11.66 4.58 0.78
C TYR A 100 -11.26 4.16 2.20
N GLN A 101 -10.63 5.05 2.97
CA GLN A 101 -10.26 4.76 4.36
C GLN A 101 -11.49 4.48 5.24
N ASP A 102 -12.58 5.24 5.06
CA ASP A 102 -13.86 4.98 5.75
C ASP A 102 -14.44 3.62 5.37
N LEU A 103 -14.40 3.27 4.08
CA LEU A 103 -14.91 1.98 3.61
C LEU A 103 -14.10 0.83 4.21
N ILE A 104 -12.76 0.88 4.15
CA ILE A 104 -11.91 -0.17 4.71
C ILE A 104 -12.10 -0.30 6.22
N ALA A 105 -12.18 0.82 6.96
CA ALA A 105 -12.43 0.80 8.40
C ALA A 105 -13.72 0.06 8.78
N ASN A 106 -14.76 0.16 7.95
CA ASN A 106 -16.05 -0.53 8.16
C ASN A 106 -16.03 -2.02 7.80
N PHE A 107 -15.01 -2.50 7.08
CA PHE A 107 -14.90 -3.89 6.61
C PHE A 107 -13.56 -4.53 7.01
N MET A 108 -12.92 -4.07 8.08
CA MET A 108 -11.63 -4.62 8.56
C MET A 108 -11.72 -6.09 8.98
N ASP A 109 -12.90 -6.56 9.33
CA ASP A 109 -13.17 -7.97 9.63
C ASP A 109 -13.19 -8.84 8.36
N VAL A 110 -13.44 -8.26 7.19
CA VAL A 110 -13.50 -8.95 5.89
C VAL A 110 -12.19 -8.82 5.13
N VAL A 111 -11.62 -7.62 5.08
CA VAL A 111 -10.39 -7.32 4.34
C VAL A 111 -9.20 -7.92 5.07
N SER A 112 -8.55 -8.91 4.45
CA SER A 112 -7.39 -9.62 5.01
C SER A 112 -6.08 -9.22 4.34
N GLY A 113 -6.06 -8.24 3.44
CA GLY A 113 -4.82 -7.83 2.79
C GLY A 113 -5.07 -6.81 1.69
N GLN A 114 -4.10 -5.90 1.53
CA GLN A 114 -4.12 -4.84 0.54
C GLN A 114 -2.76 -4.81 -0.16
N PHE A 115 -2.75 -4.91 -1.49
CA PHE A 115 -1.53 -5.08 -2.29
C PHE A 115 -1.47 -4.03 -3.39
N PHE A 116 -0.56 -3.07 -3.23
CA PHE A 116 -0.38 -1.94 -4.14
C PHE A 116 1.08 -1.79 -4.58
N GLY A 117 1.31 -0.95 -5.60
CA GLY A 117 2.63 -0.63 -6.12
C GLY A 117 2.81 0.88 -6.32
N HIS A 118 3.12 1.30 -7.55
CA HIS A 118 3.30 2.69 -8.01
C HIS A 118 4.53 3.42 -7.46
N GLN A 119 4.82 3.30 -6.16
CA GLN A 119 5.92 4.04 -5.53
C GLN A 119 7.31 3.47 -5.82
N HIS A 120 7.39 2.22 -6.32
CA HIS A 120 8.64 1.50 -6.55
C HIS A 120 9.56 1.47 -5.30
N ALA A 121 8.94 1.52 -4.12
CA ALA A 121 9.56 1.50 -2.81
C ALA A 121 8.79 0.49 -1.94
N ASN A 122 9.47 -0.11 -0.97
CA ASN A 122 8.83 -1.07 -0.07
C ASN A 122 8.13 -0.33 1.08
N SER A 123 6.81 -0.20 1.02
CA SER A 123 6.00 0.37 2.11
C SER A 123 4.92 -0.63 2.52
N PHE A 124 4.50 -0.61 3.79
CA PHE A 124 3.53 -1.57 4.32
C PHE A 124 2.17 -0.95 4.64
N VAL A 125 1.10 -1.63 4.21
CA VAL A 125 -0.24 -1.60 4.81
C VAL A 125 -0.84 -3.00 4.61
N VAL A 126 -0.66 -3.94 5.54
CA VAL A 126 -1.11 -5.34 5.32
C VAL A 126 -1.53 -6.06 6.62
N LEU A 127 -2.35 -7.11 6.42
CA LEU A 127 -2.93 -8.06 7.38
C LEU A 127 -2.51 -9.51 7.00
N LEU A 128 -1.23 -9.89 7.14
CA LEU A 128 -0.72 -11.23 6.77
C LEU A 128 -0.02 -11.93 7.94
N LEU A 129 0.39 -13.19 7.75
CA LEU A 129 1.26 -13.89 8.70
C LEU A 129 2.71 -13.39 8.59
N ASP A 130 3.28 -13.35 7.38
CA ASP A 130 4.63 -12.84 7.12
C ASP A 130 4.85 -12.58 5.62
N TYR A 131 5.90 -11.83 5.27
CA TYR A 131 6.42 -11.76 3.90
C TYR A 131 7.94 -11.57 3.84
N THR A 132 8.55 -12.12 2.80
CA THR A 132 9.96 -11.94 2.45
C THR A 132 10.07 -11.13 1.18
N VAL A 133 10.84 -10.05 1.22
CA VAL A 133 11.20 -9.26 0.02
C VAL A 133 12.47 -9.86 -0.57
N TYR A 134 12.49 -10.06 -1.89
CA TYR A 134 13.68 -10.43 -2.65
C TYR A 134 14.13 -9.25 -3.49
N TYR A 135 15.43 -9.09 -3.68
CA TYR A 135 15.99 -8.03 -4.51
C TYR A 135 17.07 -8.57 -5.46
N LEU A 136 17.37 -7.76 -6.47
CA LEU A 136 18.47 -7.98 -7.39
C LEU A 136 19.43 -6.79 -7.30
N ASP A 137 20.67 -7.04 -6.96
CA ASP A 137 21.75 -6.05 -7.04
C ASP A 137 22.12 -5.85 -8.51
N TYR A 138 21.73 -4.70 -9.07
CA TYR A 138 21.94 -4.38 -10.47
C TYR A 138 23.42 -4.19 -10.80
N ASP A 139 24.20 -3.60 -9.90
CA ASP A 139 25.64 -3.39 -10.13
C ASP A 139 26.38 -4.72 -10.20
N LYS A 140 26.10 -5.61 -9.24
CA LYS A 140 26.63 -6.99 -9.25
C LYS A 140 26.19 -7.77 -10.49
N ALA A 141 24.92 -7.64 -10.89
CA ALA A 141 24.41 -8.31 -12.09
C ALA A 141 25.07 -7.80 -13.38
N ASN A 142 25.29 -6.49 -13.49
CA ASN A 142 25.90 -5.87 -14.67
C ASN A 142 27.39 -6.17 -14.82
N MET A 143 28.10 -6.45 -13.72
CA MET A 143 29.48 -6.92 -13.78
C MET A 143 29.59 -8.31 -14.43
N HIS A 144 28.49 -9.07 -14.50
CA HIS A 144 28.41 -10.42 -15.04
C HIS A 144 27.29 -10.57 -16.10
N PRO A 145 27.35 -9.83 -17.23
CA PRO A 145 26.22 -9.70 -18.17
C PRO A 145 25.87 -11.00 -18.93
N ASN A 146 26.77 -11.98 -18.92
CA ASN A 146 26.57 -13.28 -19.56
C ASN A 146 26.08 -14.36 -18.57
N GLU A 147 25.92 -14.02 -17.29
CA GLU A 147 25.40 -14.93 -16.26
C GLU A 147 23.93 -14.63 -15.98
N THR A 148 23.20 -15.64 -15.49
CA THR A 148 21.83 -15.42 -15.03
C THR A 148 21.84 -14.57 -13.75
N PRO A 149 21.11 -13.43 -13.71
CA PRO A 149 21.03 -12.60 -12.52
C PRO A 149 20.53 -13.39 -11.31
N LYS A 150 21.20 -13.24 -10.16
CA LYS A 150 20.88 -13.97 -8.94
C LYS A 150 20.07 -13.07 -8.00
N TRP A 151 18.85 -13.49 -7.71
CA TRP A 151 17.98 -12.85 -6.73
C TRP A 151 18.31 -13.36 -5.33
N GLU A 152 18.36 -12.45 -4.36
CA GLU A 152 18.71 -12.76 -2.97
C GLU A 152 17.62 -12.20 -2.04
N PRO A 153 17.33 -12.84 -0.89
CA PRO A 153 16.38 -12.30 0.07
C PRO A 153 16.94 -11.00 0.66
N LEU A 154 16.15 -9.94 0.61
CA LEU A 154 16.45 -8.65 1.21
C LEU A 154 16.18 -8.69 2.71
N TYR A 155 14.94 -9.01 3.09
CA TYR A 155 14.53 -9.20 4.49
C TYR A 155 13.22 -10.00 4.57
N THR A 156 12.99 -10.62 5.74
CA THR A 156 11.68 -11.15 6.14
C THR A 156 11.13 -10.29 7.26
N LEU A 157 9.88 -9.82 7.16
CA LEU A 157 9.36 -8.76 8.03
C LEU A 157 9.40 -9.15 9.50
N THR A 158 8.84 -10.31 9.86
CA THR A 158 8.76 -10.74 11.27
C THR A 158 10.14 -10.84 11.91
N THR A 159 11.12 -11.43 11.22
CA THR A 159 12.49 -11.58 11.72
C THR A 159 13.24 -10.25 11.76
N GLN A 160 13.04 -9.38 10.77
CA GLN A 160 13.75 -8.11 10.66
C GLN A 160 13.29 -7.11 11.74
N TYR A 161 11.99 -7.06 12.00
CA TYR A 161 11.38 -6.09 12.91
C TYR A 161 10.97 -6.69 14.25
N GLY A 162 11.17 -8.00 14.46
CA GLY A 162 10.85 -8.68 15.70
C GLY A 162 9.37 -8.61 16.06
N VAL A 163 8.48 -8.75 15.07
CA VAL A 163 7.03 -8.82 15.27
C VAL A 163 6.54 -10.25 15.04
N PRO A 164 5.48 -10.72 15.74
CA PRO A 164 5.04 -12.11 15.64
C PRO A 164 4.31 -12.42 14.33
N ASP A 165 3.71 -11.41 13.72
CA ASP A 165 2.95 -11.50 12.47
C ASP A 165 2.82 -10.11 11.81
N VAL A 166 2.12 -10.05 10.67
CA VAL A 166 1.79 -8.82 9.95
C VAL A 166 0.32 -8.46 10.16
N THR A 167 -0.22 -8.67 11.37
CA THR A 167 -1.57 -8.20 11.70
C THR A 167 -1.59 -6.68 11.92
N THR A 168 -2.78 -6.06 11.87
CA THR A 168 -2.93 -4.62 12.17
C THR A 168 -2.34 -4.27 13.54
N ALA A 169 -2.53 -5.13 14.54
CA ALA A 169 -1.98 -4.89 15.88
C ALA A 169 -0.45 -4.85 15.87
N SER A 170 0.20 -5.84 15.25
CA SER A 170 1.66 -5.90 15.12
C SER A 170 2.22 -4.74 14.28
N MET A 171 1.53 -4.33 13.22
CA MET A 171 1.97 -3.20 12.37
C MET A 171 1.79 -1.86 13.07
N VAL A 172 0.73 -1.68 13.88
CA VAL A 172 0.55 -0.49 14.73
C VAL A 172 1.64 -0.43 15.79
N ASP A 173 1.96 -1.53 16.48
CA ASP A 173 3.09 -1.59 17.42
C ASP A 173 4.41 -1.22 16.74
N LEU A 174 4.70 -1.83 15.58
CA LEU A 174 5.89 -1.51 14.80
C LEU A 174 5.95 -0.01 14.44
N SER A 175 4.83 0.58 14.04
CA SER A 175 4.76 2.01 13.72
C SER A 175 5.11 2.91 14.92
N GLN A 176 4.69 2.54 16.13
CA GLN A 176 5.02 3.28 17.36
C GLN A 176 6.50 3.12 17.72
N ARG A 177 7.06 1.93 17.51
CA ARG A 177 8.49 1.66 17.70
C ARG A 177 9.36 2.43 16.71
N LEU A 178 8.93 2.54 15.44
CA LEU A 178 9.59 3.35 14.42
C LEU A 178 9.63 4.84 14.81
N ASN A 179 8.53 5.37 15.36
CA ASN A 179 8.50 6.75 15.86
C ASN A 179 9.45 6.98 17.06
N SER A 180 9.67 5.94 17.88
CA SER A 180 10.43 6.06 19.12
C SER A 180 11.92 5.70 18.98
N SER A 181 12.33 5.07 17.86
CA SER A 181 13.69 4.59 17.65
C SER A 181 14.26 5.08 16.32
N SER A 182 15.25 5.99 16.41
CA SER A 182 15.97 6.52 15.26
C SER A 182 16.63 5.41 14.43
N GLU A 183 17.26 4.43 15.09
CA GLU A 183 17.96 3.32 14.43
C GLU A 183 16.99 2.39 13.69
N LEU A 184 15.84 2.11 14.30
CA LEU A 184 14.81 1.29 13.65
C LEU A 184 14.21 2.01 12.44
N LEU A 185 13.99 3.32 12.54
CA LEU A 185 13.55 4.15 11.43
C LEU A 185 14.58 4.19 10.30
N ASP A 186 15.87 4.30 10.61
CA ASP A 186 16.95 4.23 9.60
C ASP A 186 16.95 2.88 8.88
N THR A 187 16.79 1.79 9.64
CA THR A 187 16.66 0.43 9.06
C THR A 187 15.46 0.34 8.12
N TYR A 188 14.30 0.87 8.53
CA TYR A 188 13.10 0.91 7.69
C TYR A 188 13.32 1.70 6.40
N ILE A 189 13.91 2.89 6.50
CA ILE A 189 14.18 3.74 5.33
C ILE A 189 15.14 3.05 4.37
N TRP A 190 16.21 2.46 4.90
CA TRP A 190 17.23 1.75 4.12
C TRP A 190 16.65 0.56 3.33
N LEU A 191 15.72 -0.20 3.93
CA LEU A 191 15.02 -1.30 3.27
C LEU A 191 13.93 -0.82 2.30
N THR A 192 13.26 0.29 2.62
CA THR A 192 12.24 0.93 1.77
C THR A 192 12.83 1.40 0.44
N THR A 193 14.05 1.95 0.45
CA THR A 193 14.75 2.50 -0.72
C THR A 193 15.69 1.49 -1.39
N ALA A 194 15.72 0.24 -0.95
CA ALA A 194 16.66 -0.78 -1.42
C ALA A 194 18.12 -0.28 -1.42
N PHE A 195 18.52 0.34 -0.30
CA PHE A 195 19.87 0.83 -0.03
C PHE A 195 20.29 2.09 -0.80
N ASN A 196 19.36 2.76 -1.48
CA ASN A 196 19.69 3.84 -2.41
C ASN A 196 19.48 5.26 -1.84
N ASP A 197 19.75 5.55 -0.56
CA ASP A 197 19.59 6.96 -0.14
C ASP A 197 20.36 7.48 1.09
N SER A 198 20.61 8.79 1.05
CA SER A 198 20.94 9.65 2.19
C SER A 198 19.68 10.43 2.59
N CYS A 199 19.10 10.12 3.75
CA CYS A 199 17.82 10.69 4.19
C CYS A 199 18.05 11.68 5.35
N ASP A 200 17.77 12.97 5.11
CA ASP A 200 17.85 14.01 6.14
C ASP A 200 16.68 13.96 7.14
N SER A 201 16.66 14.87 8.12
CA SER A 201 15.61 14.90 9.14
C SER A 201 14.21 15.10 8.57
N PHE A 202 14.08 15.84 7.47
CA PHE A 202 12.80 16.06 6.80
C PHE A 202 12.35 14.80 6.06
N CYS A 203 13.25 14.17 5.31
CA CYS A 203 13.02 12.89 4.65
C CYS A 203 12.61 11.80 5.66
N ARG A 204 13.27 11.71 6.83
CA ARG A 204 12.93 10.72 7.87
C ARG A 204 11.50 10.92 8.38
N ARG A 205 11.10 12.18 8.56
CA ARG A 205 9.74 12.53 8.97
C ARG A 205 8.71 12.18 7.90
N VAL A 206 9.00 12.48 6.64
CA VAL A 206 8.15 12.10 5.49
C VAL A 206 7.93 10.59 5.45
N GLN A 207 9.01 9.81 5.55
CA GLN A 207 8.96 8.35 5.55
C GLN A 207 8.10 7.81 6.71
N LEU A 208 8.32 8.32 7.92
CA LEU A 208 7.56 7.93 9.10
C LEU A 208 6.07 8.29 8.98
N CYS A 209 5.76 9.55 8.66
CA CYS A 209 4.39 10.04 8.62
C CYS A 209 3.58 9.39 7.50
N SER A 210 4.17 9.14 6.33
CA SER A 210 3.48 8.45 5.24
C SER A 210 3.25 6.96 5.53
N ALA A 211 4.09 6.31 6.35
CA ALA A 211 3.85 4.96 6.82
C ALA A 211 2.78 4.88 7.93
N MET A 212 2.72 5.89 8.81
CA MET A 212 1.81 5.92 9.97
C MET A 212 0.42 6.49 9.65
N CYS A 213 0.33 7.42 8.70
CA CYS A 213 -0.85 8.25 8.52
C CYS A 213 -1.32 8.22 7.07
N SER A 214 -2.37 7.45 6.81
CA SER A 214 -3.00 7.39 5.48
C SER A 214 -4.09 8.45 5.26
N ARG A 215 -4.49 9.18 6.30
CA ARG A 215 -5.48 10.27 6.26
C ARG A 215 -4.84 11.64 6.31
N ALA A 216 -5.48 12.62 5.68
CA ALA A 216 -4.90 13.95 5.50
C ALA A 216 -4.62 14.70 6.81
N VAL A 217 -5.58 14.72 7.75
CA VAL A 217 -5.43 15.46 9.01
C VAL A 217 -4.32 14.89 9.89
N PRO A 218 -4.28 13.58 10.21
CA PRO A 218 -3.17 13.00 10.98
C PRO A 218 -1.82 13.13 10.28
N HIS A 219 -1.79 12.98 8.95
CA HIS A 219 -0.54 13.08 8.18
C HIS A 219 0.06 14.49 8.28
N SER A 220 -0.76 15.52 8.04
CA SER A 220 -0.33 16.91 8.15
C SER A 220 0.15 17.28 9.57
N ALA A 221 -0.55 16.79 10.60
CA ALA A 221 -0.13 16.96 11.99
C ALA A 221 1.22 16.29 12.29
N CYS A 222 1.45 15.09 11.74
CA CYS A 222 2.72 14.38 11.88
C CYS A 222 3.88 15.12 11.21
N ILE A 223 3.68 15.64 10.00
CA ILE A 223 4.71 16.38 9.25
C ILE A 223 5.12 17.67 9.98
N THR A 224 4.17 18.32 10.68
CA THR A 224 4.39 19.61 11.35
C THR A 224 4.87 19.51 12.81
N SER A 225 4.91 18.32 13.40
CA SER A 225 5.32 18.07 14.80
C SER A 225 6.80 18.28 15.10
#